data_AF-A0A348NLC5-F1
#
_entry.id   AF-A0A348NLC5-F1
#
_cell.length_a   1.000
_cell.length_b   1.000
_cell.length_c   1.000
_cell.angle_alpha   90.00
_cell.angle_beta   90.00
_cell.angle_gamma   90.00
#
_symmetry.space_group_name_H-M   'P 1'
#
loop_
_entity.id
_entity.type
_entity.pdbx_description
1 polymer ?
#
loop_
_entity_poly.entity_id
_entity_poly.type
_entity_poly.pdbx_seq_one_letter_code
_entity_poly.pdbx_strand_id
1 'polypeptide(L)'
;MKKFIKTYLVTLFFTNLVFVLIAGIVRFQLNITYGFAAVEIGAVLTSLFVAAGIRILMLPKGNAVLNAVLGLLVILPGVVVLRPVFSIAVFRYSFVIFLVVAVAALGYAVAVVILGAKARKEAAILNRMLEEERSKIDHE
;
A
#
# COMPACT_ATOMS: atom_id res chain seq x y z
N MET A 1 12.34 -1.83 -12.14
CA MET A 1 11.76 -2.28 -10.84
C MET A 1 10.24 -2.43 -10.85
N LYS A 2 9.44 -1.44 -11.28
CA LYS A 2 7.96 -1.50 -11.21
C LYS A 2 7.33 -2.74 -11.89
N LYS A 3 7.85 -3.20 -13.03
CA LYS A 3 7.36 -4.41 -13.72
C LYS A 3 7.57 -5.69 -12.90
N PHE A 4 8.76 -5.88 -12.33
CA PHE A 4 9.07 -7.07 -11.51
C PHE A 4 8.23 -7.15 -10.24
N ILE A 5 8.04 -6.02 -9.55
CA ILE A 5 7.18 -5.96 -8.36
C ILE A 5 5.73 -6.31 -8.72
N LYS A 6 5.22 -5.81 -9.86
CA LYS A 6 3.87 -6.13 -10.33
C LYS A 6 3.73 -7.63 -10.64
N THR A 7 4.68 -8.21 -11.38
CA THR A 7 4.64 -9.65 -11.72
C THR A 7 4.70 -10.50 -10.45
N TYR A 8 5.62 -10.19 -9.53
CA TYR A 8 5.74 -10.91 -8.26
C TYR A 8 4.46 -10.88 -7.44
N LEU A 9 3.85 -9.70 -7.27
CA LEU A 9 2.59 -9.57 -6.51
C LEU A 9 1.44 -10.34 -7.16
N VAL A 10 1.35 -10.33 -8.50
CA VAL A 10 0.33 -11.08 -9.23
C VAL A 10 0.54 -12.59 -9.05
N THR A 11 1.77 -13.08 -9.23
CA THR A 11 2.09 -14.50 -9.00
C THR A 11 1.77 -14.91 -7.58
N LEU A 12 2.18 -14.13 -6.58
CA LEU A 12 1.94 -14.42 -5.16
C LEU A 12 0.43 -14.47 -4.85
N PHE A 13 -0.36 -13.55 -5.41
CA PHE A 13 -1.81 -13.54 -5.25
C PHE A 13 -2.46 -14.81 -5.82
N PHE A 14 -2.11 -15.18 -7.05
CA PHE A 14 -2.68 -16.38 -7.69
C PHE A 14 -2.22 -17.68 -7.00
N THR A 15 -0.97 -17.76 -6.55
CA THR A 15 -0.47 -18.90 -5.79
C THR A 15 -1.22 -19.08 -4.47
N ASN A 16 -1.41 -18.01 -3.68
CA ASN A 16 -2.20 -18.08 -2.46
C ASN A 16 -3.67 -18.42 -2.74
N LEU A 17 -4.26 -17.90 -3.83
CA LEU A 17 -5.64 -18.24 -4.21
C LEU A 17 -5.79 -19.75 -4.51
N VAL A 18 -4.82 -20.36 -5.20
CA VAL A 18 -4.78 -21.81 -5.43
C VAL A 18 -4.65 -22.58 -4.12
N PHE A 19 -3.79 -22.13 -3.20
CA PHE A 19 -3.66 -22.76 -1.89
C PHE A 19 -4.93 -22.66 -1.03
N VAL A 20 -5.67 -21.55 -1.09
CA VAL A 20 -6.99 -21.41 -0.46
C VAL A 20 -7.97 -22.45 -1.01
N LEU A 21 -8.00 -22.66 -2.34
CA LEU A 21 -8.88 -23.66 -2.95
C LEU A 21 -8.51 -25.08 -2.53
N ILE A 22 -7.22 -25.43 -2.54
CA ILE A 22 -6.73 -26.74 -2.09
C ILE A 22 -7.08 -26.95 -0.62
N ALA A 23 -6.84 -25.96 0.24
CA ALA A 23 -7.18 -26.01 1.65
C ALA A 23 -8.71 -26.17 1.87
N GLY A 24 -9.53 -25.54 1.01
CA GLY A 24 -10.97 -25.72 0.99
C GLY A 24 -11.39 -27.15 0.64
N ILE A 25 -10.83 -27.73 -0.43
CA ILE A 25 -11.11 -29.11 -0.84
C ILE A 25 -10.72 -30.11 0.26
N VAL A 26 -9.52 -29.94 0.85
CA VAL A 26 -9.04 -30.75 1.96
C VAL A 26 -10.00 -30.68 3.17
N ARG A 27 -10.47 -29.47 3.51
CA ARG A 27 -11.44 -29.28 4.59
C ARG A 27 -12.76 -30.01 4.30
N PHE A 28 -13.27 -29.92 3.07
CA PHE A 28 -14.53 -30.56 2.68
C PHE A 28 -14.44 -32.09 2.62
N GLN A 29 -13.32 -32.65 2.14
CA GLN A 29 -13.17 -34.10 2.01
C GLN A 29 -12.72 -34.79 3.31
N LEU A 30 -11.80 -34.19 4.05
CA LEU A 30 -11.15 -34.84 5.20
C LEU A 30 -11.74 -34.39 6.53
N ASN A 31 -12.57 -33.34 6.57
CA ASN A 31 -13.15 -32.76 7.78
C ASN A 31 -12.11 -32.34 8.84
N ILE A 32 -10.83 -32.27 8.46
CA ILE A 32 -9.73 -31.82 9.31
C ILE A 32 -9.62 -30.30 9.18
N THR A 33 -9.76 -29.60 10.30
CA THR A 33 -9.58 -28.15 10.37
C THR A 33 -8.10 -27.83 10.53
N TYR A 34 -7.39 -27.68 9.42
CA TYR A 34 -6.03 -27.15 9.44
C TYR A 34 -6.05 -25.63 9.60
N GLY A 35 -5.27 -25.10 10.55
CA GLY A 35 -5.03 -23.66 10.69
C GLY A 35 -4.44 -23.02 9.42
N PHE A 36 -3.87 -23.83 8.52
CA PHE A 36 -3.38 -23.44 7.21
C PHE A 36 -4.42 -22.71 6.36
N ALA A 37 -5.69 -23.17 6.33
CA ALA A 37 -6.75 -22.50 5.59
C ALA A 37 -7.02 -21.08 6.13
N ALA A 38 -6.98 -20.91 7.45
CA ALA A 38 -7.14 -19.60 8.06
C ALA A 38 -5.96 -18.68 7.69
N VAL A 39 -4.72 -19.18 7.78
CA VAL A 39 -3.49 -18.46 7.43
C VAL A 39 -3.54 -17.96 5.98
N GLU A 40 -3.96 -18.80 5.04
CA GLU A 40 -4.08 -18.46 3.62
C GLU A 40 -5.17 -17.38 3.38
N ILE A 41 -6.34 -17.52 4.02
CA ILE A 41 -7.39 -16.48 3.97
C ILE A 41 -6.86 -15.16 4.54
N GLY A 42 -6.10 -15.23 5.64
CA GLY A 42 -5.44 -14.08 6.23
C GLY A 42 -4.43 -13.43 5.30
N ALA A 43 -3.60 -14.21 4.60
CA ALA A 43 -2.65 -13.71 3.62
C ALA A 43 -3.36 -12.98 2.47
N VAL A 44 -4.45 -13.55 1.94
CA VAL A 44 -5.28 -12.93 0.90
C VAL A 44 -5.89 -11.61 1.40
N LEU A 45 -6.51 -11.60 2.57
CA LEU A 45 -7.10 -10.39 3.14
C LEU A 45 -6.04 -9.30 3.38
N THR A 46 -4.87 -9.67 3.91
CA THR A 46 -3.75 -8.74 4.12
C THR A 46 -3.32 -8.11 2.82
N SER A 47 -3.14 -8.93 1.76
CA SER A 47 -2.75 -8.43 0.45
C SER A 47 -3.79 -7.46 -0.14
N LEU A 48 -5.07 -7.71 0.11
CA LEU A 48 -6.17 -6.84 -0.31
C LEU A 48 -6.12 -5.48 0.40
N PHE A 49 -5.95 -5.47 1.72
CA PHE A 49 -5.84 -4.24 2.51
C PHE A 49 -4.60 -3.43 2.15
N VAL A 50 -3.46 -4.09 1.95
CA VAL A 50 -2.22 -3.42 1.51
C VAL A 50 -2.39 -2.82 0.12
N ALA A 51 -2.97 -3.56 -0.83
CA ALA A 51 -3.23 -3.05 -2.18
C ALA A 51 -4.19 -1.84 -2.16
N ALA A 52 -5.24 -1.89 -1.34
CA ALA A 52 -6.16 -0.77 -1.15
C ALA A 52 -5.46 0.45 -0.52
N GLY A 53 -4.64 0.25 0.52
CA GLY A 53 -3.87 1.30 1.17
C GLY A 53 -2.88 1.99 0.22
N ILE A 54 -2.15 1.21 -0.59
CA ILE A 54 -1.25 1.74 -1.63
C ILE A 54 -2.03 2.55 -2.66
N ARG A 55 -3.20 2.05 -3.10
CA ARG A 55 -4.02 2.75 -4.09
C ARG A 55 -4.48 4.11 -3.58
N ILE A 56 -4.83 4.21 -2.30
CA ILE A 56 -5.22 5.48 -1.65
C ILE A 56 -4.01 6.42 -1.52
N LEU A 57 -2.85 5.90 -1.11
CA LEU A 57 -1.59 6.65 -1.04
C LEU A 57 -1.16 7.24 -2.40
N MET A 58 -1.44 6.54 -3.49
CA MET A 58 -1.09 6.94 -4.86
C MET A 58 -2.14 7.82 -5.53
N LEU A 59 -3.24 8.18 -4.86
CA LEU A 59 -4.26 9.06 -5.45
C LEU A 59 -3.65 10.45 -5.75
N PRO A 60 -3.71 10.92 -7.02
CA PRO A 60 -3.16 12.21 -7.41
C PRO A 60 -4.02 13.39 -6.91
N LYS A 61 -5.24 13.12 -6.47
CA LYS A 61 -6.18 14.10 -5.91
C LYS A 61 -6.17 14.01 -4.38
N GLY A 62 -6.04 15.14 -3.70
CA GLY A 62 -6.09 15.25 -2.24
C GLY A 62 -4.81 15.75 -1.59
N ASN A 63 -4.91 16.07 -0.29
CA ASN A 63 -3.75 16.39 0.54
C ASN A 63 -2.94 15.11 0.78
N ALA A 64 -1.64 15.12 0.46
CA ALA A 64 -0.75 13.97 0.62
C ALA A 64 -0.77 13.41 2.06
N VAL A 65 -0.90 14.28 3.06
CA VAL A 65 -1.00 13.89 4.47
C VAL A 65 -2.33 13.15 4.73
N LEU A 66 -3.44 13.64 4.17
CA LEU A 66 -4.74 13.00 4.31
C LEU A 66 -4.78 11.64 3.61
N ASN A 67 -4.20 11.52 2.41
CA ASN A 67 -4.10 10.26 1.68
C ASN A 67 -3.23 9.25 2.44
N ALA A 68 -2.18 9.69 3.13
CA ALA A 68 -1.36 8.83 3.98
C ALA A 68 -2.13 8.33 5.20
N VAL A 69 -2.87 9.20 5.90
CA VAL A 69 -3.72 8.83 7.04
C VAL A 69 -4.80 7.84 6.60
N LEU A 70 -5.50 8.10 5.50
CA LEU A 70 -6.53 7.22 4.95
C LEU A 70 -5.96 5.86 4.52
N GLY A 71 -4.79 5.85 3.88
CA GLY A 71 -4.10 4.62 3.52
C GLY A 71 -3.77 3.76 4.75
N LEU A 72 -3.30 4.38 5.84
CA LEU A 72 -3.01 3.69 7.10
C LEU A 72 -4.29 3.15 7.76
N LEU A 73 -5.36 3.93 7.72
CA LEU A 73 -6.68 3.58 8.28
C LEU A 73 -7.27 2.35 7.60
N VAL A 74 -7.02 2.15 6.30
CA VAL A 74 -7.49 0.96 5.58
C VAL A 74 -6.67 -0.29 5.93
N ILE A 75 -5.42 -0.15 6.36
CA ILE A 75 -4.57 -1.29 6.74
C ILE A 75 -4.90 -1.78 8.17
N LEU A 76 -5.32 -0.89 9.06
CA LEU A 76 -5.67 -1.18 10.46
C LEU A 76 -6.71 -2.31 10.65
N PRO A 77 -7.85 -2.34 9.94
CA PRO A 77 -8.82 -3.43 10.00
C PRO A 77 -8.23 -4.79 9.65
N GLY A 78 -7.27 -4.82 8.72
CA GLY A 78 -6.54 -6.04 8.38
C GLY A 78 -5.92 -6.66 9.63
N VAL A 79 -5.29 -5.86 10.48
CA VAL A 79 -4.65 -6.32 11.73
C VAL A 79 -5.64 -6.97 12.67
N VAL A 80 -6.80 -6.34 12.86
CA VAL A 80 -7.83 -6.84 13.77
C VAL A 80 -8.41 -8.16 13.26
N VAL A 81 -8.63 -8.27 11.94
CA VAL A 81 -9.13 -9.50 11.30
C VAL A 81 -8.09 -10.62 11.30
N LEU A 82 -6.80 -10.29 11.24
CA LEU A 82 -5.70 -11.25 11.24
C LEU A 82 -5.39 -11.80 12.65
N ARG A 83 -5.84 -11.12 13.70
CA ARG A 83 -5.59 -11.50 15.10
C ARG A 83 -6.08 -12.91 15.46
N PRO A 84 -7.32 -13.31 15.14
CA PRO A 84 -7.77 -14.69 15.38
C PRO A 84 -7.10 -15.70 14.44
N VAL A 85 -6.55 -15.26 13.31
CA VAL A 85 -6.02 -16.13 12.25
C VAL A 85 -4.57 -16.56 12.51
N PHE A 86 -3.72 -15.65 12.98
CA PHE A 86 -2.27 -15.88 13.04
C PHE A 86 -1.74 -16.31 14.42
N SER A 87 -2.61 -16.62 15.39
CA SER A 87 -2.23 -16.92 16.78
C SER A 87 -1.52 -15.75 17.50
N ILE A 88 -1.61 -15.73 18.83
CA ILE A 88 -1.07 -14.67 19.71
C ILE A 88 0.44 -14.47 19.52
N ALA A 89 1.18 -15.53 19.17
CA ALA A 89 2.63 -15.50 19.01
C ALA A 89 3.09 -14.66 17.80
N VAL A 90 2.45 -14.83 16.63
CA VAL A 90 2.75 -14.00 15.44
C VAL A 90 2.30 -12.57 15.70
N PHE A 91 1.20 -12.37 16.43
CA PHE A 91 0.65 -11.05 16.70
C PHE A 91 1.54 -10.16 17.59
N ARG A 92 2.25 -10.75 18.57
CA ARG A 92 3.24 -10.03 19.39
C ARG A 92 4.33 -9.39 18.52
N TYR A 93 4.82 -10.10 17.51
CA TYR A 93 5.79 -9.57 16.56
C TYR A 93 5.15 -8.74 15.44
N SER A 94 3.87 -8.99 15.12
CA SER A 94 3.10 -8.24 14.11
C SER A 94 2.94 -6.77 14.50
N PHE A 95 2.74 -6.47 15.79
CA PHE A 95 2.67 -5.08 16.25
C PHE A 95 3.97 -4.31 15.97
N VAL A 96 5.12 -4.97 16.14
CA VAL A 96 6.44 -4.39 15.80
C VAL A 96 6.56 -4.14 14.31
N ILE A 97 6.14 -5.10 13.47
CA ILE A 97 6.09 -4.91 12.01
C ILE A 97 5.20 -3.71 11.65
N PHE A 98 4.07 -3.54 12.33
CA PHE A 98 3.17 -2.40 12.11
C PHE A 98 3.80 -1.06 12.49
N LEU A 99 4.49 -1.00 13.62
CA LEU A 99 5.22 0.20 14.03
C LEU A 99 6.27 0.58 12.98
N VAL A 100 7.01 -0.41 12.48
CA VAL A 100 8.02 -0.22 11.42
C VAL A 100 7.37 0.25 10.12
N VAL A 101 6.25 -0.34 9.70
CA VAL A 101 5.50 0.07 8.51
C VAL A 101 4.94 1.49 8.67
N ALA A 102 4.43 1.84 9.86
CA ALA A 102 3.93 3.19 10.14
C ALA A 102 5.04 4.24 10.08
N VAL A 103 6.22 3.93 10.64
CA VAL A 103 7.41 4.80 10.55
C VAL A 103 7.86 4.95 9.10
N ALA A 104 7.88 3.86 8.33
CA ALA A 104 8.21 3.90 6.91
C ALA A 104 7.20 4.72 6.09
N ALA A 105 5.90 4.59 6.39
CA ALA A 105 4.84 5.37 5.75
C ALA A 105 4.94 6.87 6.06
N LEU A 106 5.27 7.23 7.30
CA LEU A 106 5.54 8.61 7.68
C LEU A 106 6.77 9.16 6.94
N GLY A 107 7.86 8.39 6.87
CA GLY A 107 9.05 8.77 6.10
C GLY A 107 8.73 8.99 4.62
N TYR A 108 7.92 8.11 4.02
CA TYR A 108 7.45 8.27 2.65
C TYR A 108 6.60 9.53 2.46
N ALA A 109 5.66 9.81 3.37
CA ALA A 109 4.83 11.01 3.32
C ALA A 109 5.68 12.29 3.36
N VAL A 110 6.68 12.34 4.24
CA VAL A 110 7.64 13.47 4.31
C VAL A 110 8.41 13.62 3.01
N ALA A 111 8.94 12.53 2.44
CA ALA A 111 9.66 12.56 1.17
C ALA A 111 8.79 13.09 0.02
N VAL A 112 7.53 12.66 -0.05
CA VAL A 112 6.56 13.14 -1.06
C VAL A 112 6.28 14.63 -0.89
N VAL A 113 6.13 15.13 0.34
CA VAL A 113 5.91 16.55 0.60
C VAL A 113 7.12 17.39 0.15
N ILE A 114 8.35 16.95 0.46
CA ILE A 114 9.58 17.64 0.06
C ILE A 114 9.72 17.68 -1.46
N LEU A 115 9.55 16.53 -2.12
CA LEU A 115 9.62 16.43 -3.59
C LEU A 115 8.52 17.26 -4.26
N GLY A 116 7.30 17.24 -3.72
CA GLY A 116 6.19 18.05 -4.19
C GLY A 116 6.46 19.55 -4.04
N ALA A 117 7.06 19.98 -2.92
CA ALA A 117 7.43 21.37 -2.70
C ALA A 117 8.53 21.84 -3.67
N LYS A 118 9.53 20.98 -3.94
CA LYS A 118 10.60 21.27 -4.90
C LYS A 118 10.06 21.38 -6.33
N ALA A 119 9.22 20.43 -6.75
CA ALA A 119 8.59 20.44 -8.06
C ALA A 119 7.69 21.68 -8.26
N ARG A 120 6.95 22.11 -7.24
CA ARG A 120 6.16 23.35 -7.31
C ARG A 120 7.03 24.61 -7.48
N LYS A 121 8.18 24.67 -6.79
CA LYS A 121 9.14 25.77 -6.97
C LYS A 121 9.72 25.79 -8.38
N GLU A 122 10.15 24.64 -8.90
CA GLU A 122 10.67 24.53 -10.27
C GLU A 122 9.61 24.91 -11.31
N ALA A 123 8.36 24.46 -11.15
CA ALA A 123 7.26 24.85 -12.03
C ALA A 123 6.94 26.36 -11.96
N ALA A 124 7.00 26.97 -10.78
CA ALA A 124 6.78 28.41 -10.63
C ALA A 124 7.89 29.25 -11.29
N ILE A 125 9.14 28.80 -11.21
CA ILE A 125 10.28 29.44 -11.88
C ILE A 125 10.12 29.32 -13.40
N LEU A 126 9.76 28.13 -13.90
CA LEU A 126 9.55 27.90 -15.33
C LEU A 126 8.42 28.77 -15.89
N ASN A 127 7.29 28.88 -15.19
CA ASN A 127 6.18 29.73 -15.62
C ASN A 127 6.57 31.22 -15.67
N ARG A 128 7.35 31.70 -14.70
CA ARG A 128 7.87 33.08 -14.73
C ARG A 128 8.80 33.33 -15.91
N MET A 129 9.69 32.40 -16.22
CA MET A 129 10.59 32.53 -17.38
C MET A 129 9.79 32.58 -18.69
N LEU A 130 8.76 31.74 -18.83
CA LEU A 130 7.88 31.75 -20.00
C LEU A 130 7.07 33.04 -20.13
N GLU A 131 6.62 33.64 -19.01
CA GLU A 131 5.93 34.94 -18.99
C GLU A 131 6.85 36.09 -19.38
N GLU A 132 8.09 36.10 -18.89
CA GLU A 132 9.12 37.07 -19.30
C GLU A 132 9.47 36.93 -20.78
N GLU A 133 9.51 35.70 -21.31
CA GLU A 133 9.80 35.47 -22.72
C GLU A 133 8.64 35.91 -23.62
N ARG A 134 7.38 35.65 -23.21
CA ARG A 134 6.18 36.13 -23.90
C ARG A 134 6.07 37.65 -23.92
N SER A 135 6.30 38.30 -22.78
CA SER A 135 6.23 39.76 -22.70
C SER A 135 7.31 40.47 -23.53
N LYS A 136 8.47 39.84 -23.75
CA LYS A 136 9.49 40.36 -24.68
C LYS A 136 9.06 40.29 -26.14
N ILE A 137 8.38 39.21 -26.55
CA ILE A 137 7.87 39.03 -27.92
C ILE A 137 6.72 40.01 -28.21
N ASP A 138 5.87 40.31 -27.22
CA ASP A 138 4.75 41.26 -27.40
C ASP A 138 5.19 42.75 -27.44
N HIS A 139 6.47 43.04 -27.15
CA HIS A 139 7.06 44.39 -27.14
C HIS A 139 8.05 44.67 -28.29
N GLU A 140 8.29 43.70 -29.19
CA GLU A 140 8.95 43.89 -30.50
C GLU A 140 7.93 44.04 -31.63
#